data_AF-A0A502D2U7-F1
#
_entry.id   AF-A0A502D2U7-F1
#
_cell.length_a   1.000
_cell.length_b   1.000
_cell.length_c   1.000
_cell.angle_alpha   90.00
_cell.angle_beta   90.00
_cell.angle_gamma   90.00
#
_symmetry.space_group_name_H-M   'P 1'
#
loop_
_entity.id
_entity.type
_entity.pdbx_description
1 polymer ?
#
loop_
_entity_poly.entity_id
_entity_poly.type
_entity_poly.pdbx_seq_one_letter_code
_entity_poly.pdbx_strand_id
1 'polypeptide(L)' 'MTDMEMAILDFEREWWRHAGAKDREVSQRWGISASEYDHLLAAVAVRPEAMAYDPLTVRRIRRRLVPPSSRRFGSS' A
#
# COMPACT_ATOMS: atom_id res chain seq x y z
N MET A 1 7.34 6.68 10.44
CA MET A 1 7.44 5.78 9.27
C MET A 1 8.59 4.82 9.50
N THR A 2 8.41 3.53 9.23
CA THR A 2 9.47 2.51 9.35
C THR A 2 10.19 2.30 8.02
N ASP A 3 11.35 1.64 8.05
CA ASP A 3 12.12 1.27 6.85
C ASP A 3 11.30 0.40 5.89
N MET A 4 10.53 -0.54 6.43
CA MET A 4 9.62 -1.38 5.65
C MET A 4 8.52 -0.57 4.96
N GLU A 5 7.93 0.42 5.63
CA GLU A 5 6.89 1.27 5.04
C GLU A 5 7.45 2.15 3.91
N MET A 6 8.68 2.66 4.07
CA MET A 6 9.39 3.38 3.01
C MET A 6 9.63 2.46 1.80
N ALA A 7 10.16 1.26 2.03
CA ALA A 7 10.43 0.29 0.96
C ALA A 7 9.17 -0.13 0.19
N ILE A 8 8.02 -0.20 0.87
CA ILE A 8 6.73 -0.51 0.26
C ILE A 8 6.23 0.65 -0.61
N LEU A 9 6.39 1.90 -0.16
CA LEU A 9 6.05 3.07 -0.98
C LEU A 9 6.93 3.18 -2.22
N ASP A 10 8.24 2.94 -2.09
CA ASP A 10 9.17 2.95 -3.21
C ASP A 10 8.87 1.84 -4.22
N PHE A 11 8.54 0.64 -3.76
CA PHE A 11 8.10 -0.43 -4.65
C PHE A 11 6.81 -0.07 -5.39
N GLU A 12 5.84 0.52 -4.71
CA GLU A 12 4.57 0.90 -5.34
C GLU A 12 4.75 2.00 -6.41
N ARG A 13 5.73 2.89 -6.21
CA ARG A 13 6.12 3.93 -7.16
C ARG A 13 6.67 3.37 -8.48
N GLU A 14 7.33 2.21 -8.46
CA GLU A 14 7.85 1.56 -9.67
C GLU A 14 6.82 0.59 -10.25
N TRP A 15 6.13 -0.14 -9.39
CA TRP A 15 5.29 -1.27 -9.79
C TRP A 15 3.92 -0.89 -10.37
N TRP A 16 3.42 0.34 -10.15
CA TRP A 16 2.14 0.77 -10.75
C TRP A 16 2.12 0.68 -12.28
N ARG A 17 3.29 0.61 -12.94
CA ARG A 17 3.43 0.45 -14.40
C ARG A 17 3.45 -1.00 -14.86
N HIS A 18 3.64 -1.96 -13.94
CA HIS A 18 3.90 -3.38 -14.21
C HIS A 18 2.87 -4.29 -13.50
N ALA A 19 1.58 -3.95 -13.60
CA ALA A 19 0.49 -4.57 -12.84
C ALA A 19 0.30 -6.10 -13.03
N GLY A 20 0.99 -6.75 -13.98
CA GLY A 20 0.74 -8.15 -14.34
C GLY A 20 1.25 -9.22 -13.37
N ALA A 21 2.24 -8.93 -12.51
CA ALA A 21 2.87 -9.95 -11.65
C ALA A 21 3.07 -9.50 -10.19
N LYS A 22 2.33 -8.48 -9.74
CA LYS A 22 2.54 -7.83 -8.44
C LYS A 22 2.45 -8.80 -7.27
N ASP A 23 1.42 -9.63 -7.26
CA ASP A 23 1.09 -10.48 -6.11
C ASP A 23 2.19 -11.51 -5.81
N ARG A 24 2.80 -12.05 -6.86
CA ARG A 24 3.89 -13.03 -6.72
C ARG A 24 5.17 -12.37 -6.23
N GLU A 25 5.51 -11.18 -6.72
CA GLU A 25 6.70 -10.45 -6.23
C GLU A 25 6.52 -9.94 -4.81
N VAL A 26 5.33 -9.45 -4.47
CA VAL A 26 5.00 -9.05 -3.10
C VAL A 26 5.20 -10.21 -2.13
N SER A 27 4.66 -11.38 -2.47
CA SER A 27 4.78 -12.57 -1.64
C SER A 27 6.22 -13.07 -1.55
N GLN A 28 6.99 -13.03 -2.63
CA GLN A 28 8.42 -13.41 -2.59
C GLN A 28 9.28 -12.42 -1.79
N ARG A 29 9.00 -11.12 -1.89
CA ARG A 29 9.84 -10.07 -1.30
C ARG A 29 9.55 -9.81 0.17
N TRP A 30 8.29 -9.89 0.59
CA TRP A 30 7.88 -9.61 1.98
C TRP A 30 7.31 -10.82 2.71
N GLY A 31 7.09 -11.95 2.04
CA GLY A 31 6.56 -13.16 2.68
C GLY A 31 5.09 -13.08 3.07
N ILE A 32 4.37 -12.04 2.64
CA ILE A 32 2.96 -11.80 2.99
C ILE A 32 2.05 -12.03 1.79
N SER A 33 0.77 -12.27 2.07
CA SER A 33 -0.24 -12.38 1.03
C SER A 33 -0.51 -11.02 0.37
N ALA A 34 -1.01 -11.04 -0.87
CA ALA A 34 -1.42 -9.84 -1.58
C ALA A 34 -2.46 -9.00 -0.80
N SER A 35 -3.42 -9.67 -0.15
CA SER A 35 -4.45 -9.00 0.65
C SER A 35 -3.86 -8.30 1.88
N GLU A 36 -2.91 -8.94 2.56
CA GLU A 36 -2.21 -8.35 3.71
C GLU A 36 -1.33 -7.18 3.29
N TYR A 37 -0.70 -7.27 2.12
CA TYR A 37 0.06 -6.19 1.52
C TYR A 37 -0.83 -4.98 1.18
N ASP A 38 -1.99 -5.20 0.56
CA ASP A 38 -2.94 -4.12 0.26
C ASP A 38 -3.49 -3.47 1.55
N HIS A 39 -3.72 -4.24 2.62
CA HIS A 39 -4.11 -3.70 3.94
C HIS A 39 -3.02 -2.81 4.54
N LEU A 40 -1.77 -3.26 4.50
CA LEU A 40 -0.63 -2.49 4.98
C LEU A 40 -0.47 -1.20 4.17
N LEU A 41 -0.58 -1.27 2.84
CA LEU A 41 -0.58 -0.10 1.96
C LEU A 41 -1.67 0.90 2.29
N ALA A 42 -2.90 0.43 2.54
CA ALA A 42 -4.00 1.30 2.94
C ALA A 42 -3.72 1.99 4.29
N ALA A 43 -3.15 1.26 5.25
CA ALA A 43 -2.75 1.81 6.54
C ALA A 43 -1.62 2.84 6.43
N VAL A 44 -0.59 2.59 5.62
CA VAL A 44 0.50 3.54 5.36
C VAL A 44 -0.04 4.77 4.65
N ALA A 45 -0.94 4.60 3.69
CA ALA A 45 -1.47 5.69 2.89
C ALA A 45 -2.26 6.72 3.72
N VAL A 46 -2.85 6.36 4.86
CA VAL A 46 -3.55 7.33 5.74
C VAL A 46 -2.61 8.11 6.67
N ARG A 47 -1.33 7.71 6.79
CA ARG A 47 -0.35 8.38 7.66
C ARG A 47 0.11 9.71 7.05
N PRO A 48 0.24 10.78 7.84
CA PRO A 48 0.74 12.06 7.35
C PRO A 48 2.20 11.97 6.89
N GLU A 49 3.02 11.13 7.52
CA GLU A 49 4.44 10.94 7.17
C GLU A 49 4.61 10.36 5.77
N ALA A 50 3.74 9.43 5.36
CA ALA A 50 3.76 8.87 4.02
C ALA A 50 3.49 9.95 2.96
N MET A 51 2.61 10.90 3.30
CA MET A 51 2.26 12.02 2.42
C MET A 51 3.39 13.05 2.31
N ALA A 52 4.23 13.17 3.34
CA ALA A 52 5.45 13.97 3.29
C ALA A 52 6.58 13.29 2.50
N TYR A 53 6.62 11.95 2.48
CA TYR A 53 7.62 11.16 1.75
C TYR A 53 7.35 11.11 0.24
N ASP A 54 6.19 10.58 -0.17
CA ASP A 54 5.79 10.52 -1.58
C ASP A 54 4.29 10.84 -1.73
N PRO A 55 3.94 12.13 -1.86
CA PRO A 55 2.55 12.54 -1.96
C PRO A 55 1.84 12.03 -3.22
N LEU A 56 2.57 11.74 -4.30
CA LEU A 56 1.96 11.28 -5.56
C LEU A 56 1.57 9.81 -5.47
N THR A 57 2.49 8.97 -5.01
CA THR A 57 2.26 7.54 -4.80
C THR A 57 1.17 7.34 -3.75
N VAL A 58 1.22 8.06 -2.63
CA VAL A 58 0.19 8.00 -1.58
C VAL A 58 -1.20 8.39 -2.09
N ARG A 59 -1.33 9.47 -2.89
CA ARG A 59 -2.62 9.85 -3.47
C ARG A 59 -3.17 8.77 -4.40
N ARG A 60 -2.32 8.11 -5.17
CA ARG A 60 -2.68 6.98 -6.04
C ARG A 60 -3.17 5.78 -5.24
N ILE A 61 -2.42 5.42 -4.20
CA ILE A 61 -2.77 4.34 -3.28
C ILE A 61 -4.13 4.62 -2.63
N ARG A 62 -4.33 5.83 -2.11
CA ARG A 62 -5.63 6.24 -1.52
C ARG A 62 -6.78 6.07 -2.50
N ARG A 63 -6.61 6.49 -3.76
CA ARG A 63 -7.66 6.33 -4.78
C ARG A 63 -7.95 4.85 -5.12
N ARG A 64 -6.94 3.98 -5.05
CA ARG A 64 -7.06 2.56 -5.39
C ARG A 64 -7.62 1.72 -4.24
N LEU A 65 -7.10 1.93 -3.03
CA LEU A 65 -7.24 1.03 -1.89
C LEU A 65 -8.01 1.62 -0.71
N VAL A 66 -8.15 2.94 -0.63
CA VAL A 66 -8.96 3.59 0.41
C VAL A 66 -10.31 3.94 -0.21
N PRO A 67 -11.31 3.04 -0.14
CA PRO A 67 -12.66 3.40 -0.55
C PRO A 67 -13.12 4.62 0.29
N PRO A 68 -13.93 5.53 -0.27
CA PRO A 68 -14.55 6.59 0.51
C PRO A 68 -15.29 5.90 1.66
N SER A 69 -14.81 6.13 2.87
CA SER A 69 -15.09 5.38 4.09
C SER A 69 -16.55 4.90 4.16
N SER A 70 -16.80 3.69 3.67
CA SER A 70 -18.04 2.99 3.92
C SER A 70 -17.89 2.33 5.27
N ARG A 71 -18.61 2.91 6.22
CA ARG A 71 -18.82 2.45 7.58
C ARG A 71 -19.16 0.95 7.58
N ARG A 72 -18.18 0.10 7.90
CA ARG A 72 -18.27 -1.25 8.51
C ARG A 72 -16.98 -2.01 8.19
N PHE A 73 -16.27 -2.44 9.22
CA PHE A 73 -15.89 -3.83 9.46
C PHE A 73 -15.40 -3.90 10.91
N GLY A 74 -16.29 -4.39 11.78
CA GLY A 74 -15.86 -5.21 12.91
C GLY A 74 -15.60 -6.64 12.41
N SER A 75 -15.23 -7.50 13.36
CA SER A 75 -14.74 -8.90 13.24
C SER A 75 -13.21 -8.95 13.14
N SER A 76 -12.46 -9.57 14.06
CA SER A 76 -12.78 -10.36 15.26
C SER A 76 -11.69 -10.12 16.32
#